data_AF-N2BNS6-F1
#
_entry.id   AF-N2BNS6-F1
#
_cell.length_a   1.000
_cell.length_b   1.000
_cell.length_c   1.000
_cell.angle_alpha   90.00
_cell.angle_beta   90.00
_cell.angle_gamma   90.00
#
_symmetry.space_group_name_H-M   'P 1'
#
loop_
_entity.id
_entity.type
_entity.pdbx_description
1 polymer ?
#
loop_
_entity_poly.entity_id
_entity_poly.type
_entity_poly.pdbx_seq_one_letter_code
_entity_poly.pdbx_strand_id
1 'polypeptide(L)'
;MNDPTLIHSPAYTSIASNHSGFYHTPRIGDEVIISFLDNDIDKPFISGSLYNTTNPSLIHNPLDSHKTSLSSRTINLTNIRNSSNSLNQADSSQTEHSNTANIIEQGYNELTLSNIKDNEEIYIRAQKDYTETIKHNFSQTIHNNKDSKVEGSYTESITKYHKQEILGLKDVRVGAEYLTNVALSKDTIVGLSHTLNVGESNKLRVAKDSSESIGGDKRVEVGGKFQTHIERYKIETIDDNATQIVQGYNNIQTNKDLQIDTQGETLIKSQNNIHVHTSQSVSINAEVNSTLLSDTIHAIAKGDIYNQAQNQILHQVGDTSITAKGDCVIIKAGGVEVVIDSKGLVVKGGEVKAE
;
A
#
# COMPACT_ATOMS: atom_id res chain seq x y z
N MET A 1 -84.07 -8.87 4.94
CA MET A 1 -83.38 -9.92 5.70
C MET A 1 -81.98 -9.38 5.95
N ASN A 2 -81.64 -9.17 7.23
CA ASN A 2 -80.57 -8.29 7.68
C ASN A 2 -79.19 -8.73 7.16
N ASP A 3 -78.49 -7.78 6.56
CA ASP A 3 -77.05 -7.80 6.35
C ASP A 3 -76.39 -7.60 7.72
N PRO A 4 -75.53 -8.51 8.22
CA PRO A 4 -74.87 -8.31 9.50
C PRO A 4 -73.88 -7.17 9.34
N THR A 5 -74.26 -6.01 9.88
CA THR A 5 -73.41 -4.88 10.16
C THR A 5 -72.06 -5.37 10.68
N LEU A 6 -71.01 -5.17 9.87
CA LEU A 6 -69.63 -5.09 10.35
C LEU A 6 -69.63 -3.99 11.41
N ILE A 7 -69.69 -4.40 12.68
CA ILE A 7 -69.52 -3.50 13.81
C ILE A 7 -68.05 -3.07 13.75
N HIS A 8 -67.78 -1.98 13.04
CA HIS A 8 -66.60 -1.16 13.27
C HIS A 8 -66.81 -0.54 14.66
N SER A 9 -66.54 -1.29 15.72
CA SER A 9 -66.44 -0.71 17.06
C SER A 9 -65.30 0.31 17.01
N PRO A 10 -65.55 1.62 17.15
CA PRO A 10 -64.47 2.59 17.24
C PRO A 10 -63.66 2.25 18.49
N ALA A 11 -62.43 1.80 18.32
CA ALA A 11 -61.49 1.71 19.43
C ALA A 11 -61.19 3.14 19.87
N TYR A 12 -61.73 3.55 21.02
CA TYR A 12 -61.37 4.83 21.63
C TYR A 12 -59.98 4.66 22.25
N THR A 13 -59.08 5.57 21.90
CA THR A 13 -57.76 5.66 22.52
C THR A 13 -57.68 6.93 23.34
N SER A 14 -57.07 6.84 24.52
CA SER A 14 -56.83 7.99 25.40
C SER A 14 -55.82 8.99 24.81
N ILE A 15 -55.11 8.60 23.74
CA ILE A 15 -54.08 9.39 23.08
C ILE A 15 -54.45 9.50 21.59
N ALA A 16 -55.44 10.32 21.26
CA ALA A 16 -55.80 10.69 19.88
C ALA A 16 -55.84 12.20 19.70
N SER A 17 -55.38 12.67 18.55
CA SER A 17 -55.38 14.05 18.09
C SER A 17 -55.48 14.09 16.56
N ASN A 18 -55.57 15.28 15.96
CA ASN A 18 -55.69 15.45 14.51
C ASN A 18 -54.51 14.76 13.79
N HIS A 19 -54.79 13.64 13.11
CA HIS A 19 -53.81 12.78 12.42
C HIS A 19 -52.64 12.26 13.29
N SER A 20 -52.81 12.16 14.61
CA SER A 20 -51.76 11.66 15.51
C SER A 20 -52.36 10.95 16.72
N GLY A 21 -51.65 9.96 17.27
CA GLY A 21 -52.13 9.23 18.43
C GLY A 21 -51.50 7.85 18.59
N PHE A 22 -51.87 7.15 19.65
CA PHE A 22 -51.55 5.74 19.86
C PHE A 22 -52.77 4.89 19.53
N TYR A 23 -52.66 4.00 18.54
CA TYR A 23 -53.75 3.13 18.14
C TYR A 23 -53.36 1.66 18.33
N HIS A 24 -54.21 0.92 19.05
CA HIS A 24 -54.06 -0.50 19.29
C HIS A 24 -55.43 -1.18 19.16
N THR A 25 -55.51 -2.25 18.37
CA THR A 25 -56.69 -3.10 18.32
C THR A 25 -56.48 -4.29 19.25
N PRO A 26 -57.30 -4.47 20.30
CA PRO A 26 -57.28 -5.66 21.14
C PRO A 26 -57.47 -6.93 20.32
N ARG A 27 -56.83 -8.01 20.75
CA ARG A 27 -56.76 -9.28 20.03
C ARG A 27 -57.53 -10.36 20.78
N ILE A 28 -57.82 -11.46 20.10
CA ILE A 28 -58.53 -12.58 20.71
C ILE A 28 -57.67 -13.16 21.85
N GLY A 29 -58.27 -13.29 23.04
CA GLY A 29 -57.59 -13.66 24.29
C GLY A 29 -57.24 -12.47 25.18
N ASP A 30 -57.32 -11.23 24.67
CA ASP A 30 -57.19 -10.04 25.51
C ASP A 30 -58.47 -9.81 26.33
N GLU A 31 -58.29 -9.50 27.61
CA GLU A 31 -59.35 -8.95 28.44
C GLU A 31 -59.50 -7.46 28.13
N VAL A 32 -60.73 -6.99 27.92
CA VAL A 32 -61.03 -5.61 27.54
C VAL A 32 -62.04 -4.99 28.50
N ILE A 33 -61.91 -3.68 28.70
CA ILE A 33 -62.89 -2.87 29.44
C ILE A 33 -63.84 -2.26 28.43
N ILE A 34 -65.12 -2.66 28.49
CA ILE A 34 -66.19 -2.07 27.66
C ILE A 34 -66.80 -0.87 28.39
N SER A 35 -66.90 0.25 27.68
CA SER A 35 -67.61 1.45 28.09
C SER A 35 -68.72 1.76 27.08
N PHE A 36 -69.65 2.63 27.44
CA PHE A 36 -70.82 2.94 26.61
C PHE A 36 -70.84 4.42 26.25
N LEU A 37 -70.93 4.73 24.95
CA LEU A 37 -70.99 6.12 24.49
C LEU A 37 -72.31 6.73 24.93
N ASP A 38 -72.28 7.94 25.51
CA ASP A 38 -73.47 8.65 26.02
C ASP A 38 -74.30 7.83 27.04
N ASN A 39 -73.67 6.88 27.75
CA ASN A 39 -74.35 5.89 28.61
C ASN A 39 -75.42 5.04 27.88
N ASP A 40 -75.31 4.92 26.56
CA ASP A 40 -76.19 4.12 25.73
C ASP A 40 -75.64 2.69 25.61
N ILE A 41 -76.35 1.73 26.22
CA ILE A 41 -75.92 0.31 26.24
C ILE A 41 -75.80 -0.28 24.83
N ASP A 42 -76.53 0.29 23.86
CA ASP A 42 -76.50 -0.13 22.46
C ASP A 42 -75.29 0.43 21.69
N LYS A 43 -74.44 1.25 22.34
CA LYS A 43 -73.20 1.82 21.78
C LYS A 43 -71.96 1.46 22.61
N PRO A 44 -71.62 0.17 22.74
CA PRO A 44 -70.41 -0.25 23.43
C PRO A 44 -69.16 0.15 22.65
N PHE A 45 -68.11 0.50 23.38
CA PHE A 45 -66.76 0.69 22.84
C PHE A 45 -65.71 0.16 23.80
N ILE A 46 -64.53 -0.17 23.26
CA ILE A 46 -63.41 -0.64 24.08
C ILE A 46 -62.67 0.58 24.61
N SER A 47 -62.61 0.70 25.94
CA SER A 47 -61.93 1.79 26.66
C SER A 47 -60.52 1.43 27.12
N GLY A 48 -60.15 0.15 27.11
CA GLY A 48 -58.81 -0.33 27.43
C GLY A 48 -58.71 -1.86 27.38
N SER A 49 -57.48 -2.37 27.48
CA SER A 49 -57.17 -3.80 27.62
C SER A 49 -56.45 -4.05 28.96
N LEU A 50 -56.65 -5.23 29.52
CA LEU A 50 -56.07 -5.66 30.80
C LEU A 50 -55.06 -6.78 30.58
N TYR A 51 -54.00 -6.77 31.40
CA TYR A 51 -53.11 -7.92 31.52
C TYR A 51 -53.80 -9.05 32.29
N ASN A 52 -53.61 -10.28 31.85
CA ASN A 52 -54.16 -11.49 32.47
C ASN A 52 -53.13 -12.64 32.47
N THR A 53 -53.51 -13.83 32.92
CA THR A 53 -52.57 -14.97 33.00
C THR A 53 -52.06 -15.43 31.63
N THR A 54 -52.81 -15.17 30.55
CA THR A 54 -52.47 -15.52 29.17
C THR A 54 -51.79 -14.38 28.40
N ASN A 55 -51.96 -13.13 28.84
CA ASN A 55 -51.33 -11.92 28.35
C ASN A 55 -50.72 -11.15 29.54
N PRO A 56 -49.60 -11.63 30.10
CA PRO A 56 -48.97 -11.00 31.25
C PRO A 56 -48.35 -9.66 30.89
N SER A 57 -48.20 -8.79 31.90
CA SER A 57 -47.45 -7.53 31.76
C SER A 57 -46.04 -7.79 31.25
N LEU A 58 -45.56 -6.93 30.33
CA LEU A 58 -44.17 -6.92 29.87
C LEU A 58 -43.18 -6.64 31.01
N ILE A 59 -43.65 -5.96 32.05
CA ILE A 59 -42.89 -5.56 33.24
C ILE A 59 -43.47 -6.32 34.44
N HIS A 60 -42.67 -7.12 35.13
CA HIS A 60 -43.13 -7.93 36.26
C HIS A 60 -42.95 -7.16 37.59
N ASN A 61 -44.02 -6.53 38.07
CA ASN A 61 -44.01 -5.80 39.34
C ASN A 61 -44.07 -6.77 40.55
N PRO A 62 -43.39 -6.46 41.69
CA PRO A 62 -42.66 -5.22 41.98
C PRO A 62 -41.19 -5.22 41.54
N LEU A 63 -40.66 -6.33 41.01
CA LEU A 63 -39.23 -6.48 40.71
C LEU A 63 -38.74 -5.52 39.61
N ASP A 64 -39.58 -5.24 38.61
CA ASP A 64 -39.24 -4.37 37.46
C ASP A 64 -39.90 -2.98 37.52
N SER A 65 -40.27 -2.48 38.71
CA SER A 65 -41.00 -1.21 38.87
C SER A 65 -40.27 0.04 38.33
N HIS A 66 -39.02 -0.09 37.92
CA HIS A 66 -38.14 0.95 37.39
C HIS A 66 -38.12 1.02 35.85
N LYS A 67 -38.86 0.15 35.15
CA LYS A 67 -38.91 0.09 33.68
C LYS A 67 -40.21 0.67 33.12
N THR A 68 -40.10 1.28 31.95
CA THR A 68 -41.23 1.60 31.06
C THR A 68 -40.91 0.99 29.70
N SER A 69 -41.81 0.17 29.14
CA SER A 69 -41.60 -0.49 27.84
C SER A 69 -42.79 -0.26 26.91
N LEU A 70 -42.49 -0.03 25.64
CA LEU A 70 -43.45 -0.05 24.55
C LEU A 70 -43.06 -1.19 23.60
N SER A 71 -43.97 -2.13 23.40
CA SER A 71 -43.78 -3.28 22.52
C SER A 71 -44.96 -3.45 21.58
N SER A 72 -44.67 -3.83 20.34
CA SER A 72 -45.67 -4.31 19.40
C SER A 72 -45.24 -5.68 18.90
N ARG A 73 -46.07 -6.69 19.19
CA ARG A 73 -45.86 -8.08 18.79
C ARG A 73 -46.90 -8.44 17.73
N THR A 74 -46.58 -9.28 16.75
CA THR A 74 -47.61 -9.96 15.95
C THR A 74 -47.93 -11.31 16.61
N ILE A 75 -49.21 -11.57 16.94
CA ILE A 75 -49.66 -12.89 17.41
C ILE A 75 -50.58 -13.51 16.36
N ASN A 76 -50.32 -14.77 16.03
CA ASN A 76 -51.18 -15.55 15.13
C ASN A 76 -52.41 -16.05 15.90
N LEU A 77 -53.56 -16.05 15.24
CA LEU A 77 -54.67 -16.91 15.61
C LEU A 77 -54.58 -18.21 14.82
N THR A 78 -54.04 -19.25 15.44
CA THR A 78 -54.18 -20.60 14.89
C THR A 78 -55.66 -20.94 14.80
N ASN A 79 -56.17 -21.09 13.57
CA ASN A 79 -57.51 -21.60 13.35
C ASN A 79 -57.63 -22.98 13.99
N ILE A 80 -58.42 -23.06 15.06
CA ILE A 80 -58.98 -24.30 15.58
C ILE A 80 -59.81 -24.92 14.44
N ARG A 81 -59.34 -26.00 13.82
CA ARG A 81 -60.21 -26.87 13.03
C ARG A 81 -60.10 -28.33 13.50
N ASN A 82 -61.14 -28.69 14.25
CA ASN A 82 -61.81 -29.99 14.34
C ASN A 82 -61.11 -31.14 15.07
N SER A 83 -61.23 -31.12 16.40
CA SER A 83 -61.41 -32.35 17.17
C SER A 83 -62.90 -32.76 17.16
N SER A 84 -63.33 -33.53 16.15
CA SER A 84 -64.37 -34.58 16.27
C SER A 84 -64.84 -35.10 14.91
N ASN A 85 -64.85 -36.43 14.79
CA ASN A 85 -65.49 -37.32 13.82
C ASN A 85 -64.75 -37.73 12.55
N SER A 86 -64.75 -39.05 12.39
CA SER A 86 -64.10 -39.88 11.38
C SER A 86 -64.84 -39.91 10.04
N LEU A 87 -64.09 -40.23 8.97
CA LEU A 87 -64.52 -40.87 7.72
C LEU A 87 -65.71 -40.26 6.96
N ASN A 88 -65.44 -39.63 5.81
CA ASN A 88 -65.61 -40.29 4.50
C ASN A 88 -65.28 -39.34 3.34
N GLN A 89 -64.70 -39.96 2.31
CA GLN A 89 -64.29 -39.42 1.03
C GLN A 89 -65.51 -39.32 0.09
N ALA A 90 -65.72 -38.16 -0.56
CA ALA A 90 -66.29 -38.07 -1.92
C ALA A 90 -66.38 -36.61 -2.41
N ASP A 91 -65.64 -36.35 -3.48
CA ASP A 91 -66.09 -35.71 -4.73
C ASP A 91 -66.26 -34.17 -4.89
N SER A 92 -65.78 -33.77 -6.07
CA SER A 92 -66.18 -32.72 -7.02
C SER A 92 -66.05 -31.21 -6.69
N SER A 93 -65.04 -30.64 -7.37
CA SER A 93 -65.10 -29.44 -8.25
C SER A 93 -65.36 -28.03 -7.69
N GLN A 94 -64.46 -27.13 -8.11
CA GLN A 94 -64.49 -25.66 -8.11
C GLN A 94 -64.39 -24.95 -6.75
N THR A 95 -63.23 -24.33 -6.50
CA THR A 95 -63.17 -22.88 -6.16
C THR A 95 -61.73 -22.38 -6.19
N GLU A 96 -61.56 -21.23 -6.82
CA GLU A 96 -60.30 -20.51 -6.88
C GLU A 96 -59.85 -19.96 -5.52
N HIS A 97 -58.56 -19.59 -5.46
CA HIS A 97 -57.97 -18.65 -4.50
C HIS A 97 -58.10 -19.01 -3.02
N SER A 98 -57.18 -19.85 -2.52
CA SER A 98 -56.51 -19.63 -1.22
C SER A 98 -55.37 -20.63 -1.01
N ASN A 99 -54.28 -20.49 -1.77
CA ASN A 99 -52.97 -20.87 -1.23
C ASN A 99 -52.53 -19.76 -0.27
N THR A 100 -53.24 -19.61 0.86
CA THR A 100 -52.68 -18.92 2.02
C THR A 100 -51.60 -19.83 2.57
N ALA A 101 -50.39 -19.67 2.02
CA ALA A 101 -49.18 -20.15 2.67
C ALA A 101 -49.29 -19.79 4.15
N ASN A 102 -49.08 -20.77 5.02
CA ASN A 102 -48.99 -20.57 6.46
C ASN A 102 -47.79 -19.65 6.75
N ILE A 103 -47.98 -18.33 6.63
CA ILE A 103 -46.98 -17.35 7.05
C ILE A 103 -47.08 -17.28 8.56
N ILE A 104 -46.20 -18.01 9.24
CA ILE A 104 -46.01 -17.90 10.68
C ILE A 104 -45.21 -16.61 10.92
N GLU A 105 -45.90 -15.47 11.02
CA GLU A 105 -45.27 -14.22 11.41
C GLU A 105 -45.10 -14.19 12.93
N GLN A 106 -43.94 -14.64 13.42
CA GLN A 106 -43.51 -14.43 14.79
C GLN A 106 -42.60 -13.23 14.82
N GLY A 107 -42.95 -12.22 15.63
CA GLY A 107 -42.15 -11.02 15.66
C GLY A 107 -42.51 -9.95 16.67
N TYR A 108 -41.51 -9.24 17.17
CA TYR A 108 -41.69 -8.11 18.08
C TYR A 108 -40.58 -7.05 17.93
N ASN A 109 -40.99 -5.79 18.01
CA ASN A 109 -40.10 -4.63 18.13
C ASN A 109 -40.29 -4.03 19.53
N GLU A 110 -39.23 -3.47 20.10
CA GLU A 110 -39.23 -3.02 21.49
C GLU A 110 -38.44 -1.72 21.68
N LEU A 111 -39.00 -0.83 22.49
CA LEU A 111 -38.33 0.32 23.11
C LEU A 111 -38.51 0.22 24.63
N THR A 112 -37.41 0.11 25.37
CA THR A 112 -37.42 0.06 26.83
C THR A 112 -36.59 1.20 27.42
N LEU A 113 -37.12 1.83 28.46
CA LEU A 113 -36.46 2.85 29.27
C LEU A 113 -36.34 2.34 30.70
N SER A 114 -35.12 2.20 31.22
CA SER A 114 -34.81 1.78 32.59
C SER A 114 -34.15 2.93 33.34
N ASN A 115 -34.62 3.20 34.57
CA ASN A 115 -34.08 4.25 35.45
C ASN A 115 -33.47 3.69 36.75
N ILE A 116 -32.95 2.46 36.72
CA ILE A 116 -32.19 1.95 37.88
C ILE A 116 -30.96 2.82 38.02
N LYS A 117 -30.78 3.40 39.21
CA LYS A 117 -29.60 4.21 39.52
C LYS A 117 -28.32 3.47 39.12
N ASP A 118 -27.47 4.15 38.35
CA ASP A 118 -26.17 3.65 37.86
C ASP A 118 -26.28 2.48 36.86
N ASN A 119 -27.49 2.14 36.41
CA ASN A 119 -27.80 1.10 35.42
C ASN A 119 -28.95 1.56 34.48
N GLU A 120 -29.03 2.86 34.22
CA GLU A 120 -30.02 3.43 33.32
C GLU A 120 -29.76 2.99 31.88
N GLU A 121 -30.82 2.59 31.17
CA GLU A 121 -30.70 2.03 29.82
C GLU A 121 -31.84 2.50 28.93
N ILE A 122 -31.50 2.77 27.67
CA ILE A 122 -32.45 2.84 26.57
C ILE A 122 -32.13 1.67 25.63
N TYR A 123 -33.06 0.72 25.53
CA TYR A 123 -32.95 -0.44 24.65
C TYR A 123 -33.88 -0.28 23.45
N ILE A 124 -33.35 -0.45 22.24
CA ILE A 124 -34.10 -0.44 20.98
C ILE A 124 -33.84 -1.73 20.23
N ARG A 125 -34.91 -2.41 19.83
CA ARG A 125 -34.84 -3.60 18.99
C ARG A 125 -35.76 -3.48 17.79
N ALA A 126 -35.16 -3.57 16.61
CA ALA A 126 -35.85 -3.92 15.38
C ALA A 126 -35.64 -5.41 15.09
N GLN A 127 -36.71 -6.15 14.82
CA GLN A 127 -36.58 -7.58 14.53
C GLN A 127 -35.94 -7.88 13.18
N LYS A 128 -36.16 -7.01 12.20
CA LYS A 128 -35.74 -7.23 10.81
C LYS A 128 -35.02 -6.01 10.27
N ASP A 129 -35.76 -4.94 10.02
CA ASP A 129 -35.24 -3.73 9.39
C ASP A 129 -35.37 -2.54 10.35
N TYR A 130 -34.29 -1.78 10.52
CA TYR A 130 -34.28 -0.48 11.19
C TYR A 130 -33.86 0.60 10.19
N THR A 131 -34.71 1.59 9.98
CA THR A 131 -34.43 2.73 9.09
C THR A 131 -34.54 4.02 9.88
N GLU A 132 -33.49 4.83 9.85
CA GLU A 132 -33.45 6.15 10.46
C GLU A 132 -33.33 7.22 9.36
N THR A 133 -34.07 8.32 9.46
CA THR A 133 -34.00 9.43 8.51
C THR A 133 -33.99 10.76 9.27
N ILE A 134 -32.90 11.50 9.13
CA ILE A 134 -32.71 12.81 9.74
C ILE A 134 -32.71 13.86 8.64
N LYS A 135 -33.71 14.75 8.62
CA LYS A 135 -33.86 15.77 7.56
C LYS A 135 -32.90 16.95 7.69
N HIS A 136 -32.23 17.09 8.82
CA HIS A 136 -31.34 18.21 9.11
C HIS A 136 -30.00 17.72 9.67
N ASN A 137 -29.81 17.74 10.98
CA ASN A 137 -28.54 17.38 11.62
C ASN A 137 -28.71 16.20 12.56
N PHE A 138 -27.75 15.27 12.52
CA PHE A 138 -27.57 14.23 13.53
C PHE A 138 -26.31 14.56 14.34
N SER A 139 -26.43 14.59 15.66
CA SER A 139 -25.29 14.81 16.56
C SER A 139 -25.32 13.73 17.64
N GLN A 140 -24.18 13.07 17.86
CA GLN A 140 -24.01 12.02 18.84
C GLN A 140 -22.73 12.29 19.62
N THR A 141 -22.82 12.21 20.95
CA THR A 141 -21.67 12.22 21.85
C THR A 141 -21.73 10.96 22.70
N ILE A 142 -20.62 10.22 22.76
CA ILE A 142 -20.48 9.01 23.57
C ILE A 142 -19.30 9.26 24.51
N HIS A 143 -19.56 9.30 25.81
CA HIS A 143 -18.55 9.65 26.81
C HIS A 143 -17.59 8.50 27.15
N ASN A 144 -17.96 7.28 26.78
CA ASN A 144 -17.17 6.09 27.04
C ASN A 144 -16.94 5.33 25.71
N ASN A 145 -17.40 4.09 25.59
CA ASN A 145 -17.10 3.24 24.44
C ASN A 145 -18.22 3.24 23.40
N LYS A 146 -17.85 3.20 22.13
CA LYS A 146 -18.72 2.87 21.00
C LYS A 146 -18.26 1.54 20.40
N ASP A 147 -19.11 0.52 20.45
CA ASP A 147 -18.92 -0.74 19.75
C ASP A 147 -19.86 -0.81 18.55
N SER A 148 -19.41 -1.42 17.44
CA SER A 148 -20.21 -1.62 16.25
C SER A 148 -19.76 -2.87 15.50
N LYS A 149 -20.68 -3.81 15.31
CA LYS A 149 -20.44 -5.04 14.55
C LYS A 149 -21.43 -5.12 13.39
N VAL A 150 -20.91 -5.27 12.18
CA VAL A 150 -21.69 -5.52 10.97
C VAL A 150 -21.24 -6.86 10.41
N GLU A 151 -22.13 -7.85 10.34
CA GLU A 151 -21.80 -9.19 9.83
C GLU A 151 -21.86 -9.26 8.30
N GLY A 152 -22.62 -8.35 7.68
CA GLY A 152 -22.68 -8.17 6.24
C GLY A 152 -21.77 -7.03 5.76
N SER A 153 -22.18 -6.39 4.66
CA SER A 153 -21.45 -5.27 4.08
C SER A 153 -21.76 -3.94 4.79
N TYR A 154 -20.76 -3.10 4.94
CA TYR A 154 -20.89 -1.71 5.39
C TYR A 154 -20.51 -0.75 4.27
N THR A 155 -21.40 0.20 3.95
CA THR A 155 -21.18 1.23 2.95
C THR A 155 -21.40 2.61 3.57
N GLU A 156 -20.41 3.48 3.45
CA GLU A 156 -20.48 4.88 3.88
C GLU A 156 -20.23 5.79 2.69
N SER A 157 -21.09 6.80 2.50
CA SER A 157 -21.00 7.76 1.40
C SER A 157 -21.02 9.18 1.94
N ILE A 158 -19.89 9.87 1.84
CA ILE A 158 -19.75 11.29 2.21
C ILE A 158 -19.51 12.11 0.93
N THR A 159 -20.41 13.02 0.61
CA THR A 159 -20.38 13.75 -0.67
C THR A 159 -19.48 14.99 -0.67
N LYS A 160 -19.08 15.47 0.51
CA LYS A 160 -18.29 16.70 0.65
C LYS A 160 -16.98 16.47 1.40
N TYR A 161 -17.07 16.22 2.70
CA TYR A 161 -15.90 16.24 3.59
C TYR A 161 -16.03 15.26 4.74
N HIS A 162 -14.97 14.49 4.97
CA HIS A 162 -14.83 13.58 6.10
C HIS A 162 -13.55 13.95 6.87
N LYS A 163 -13.67 14.20 8.17
CA LYS A 163 -12.53 14.35 9.09
C LYS A 163 -12.57 13.23 10.11
N GLN A 164 -11.43 12.56 10.28
CA GLN A 164 -11.22 11.63 11.37
C GLN A 164 -9.99 12.06 12.16
N GLU A 165 -10.16 12.20 13.48
CA GLU A 165 -9.10 12.58 14.40
C GLU A 165 -8.99 11.50 15.48
N ILE A 166 -7.82 10.89 15.59
CA ILE A 166 -7.53 9.80 16.52
C ILE A 166 -6.29 10.22 17.30
N LEU A 167 -6.48 10.58 18.57
CA LEU A 167 -5.39 11.02 19.45
C LEU A 167 -4.51 9.86 19.92
N GLY A 168 -5.11 8.68 20.06
CA GLY A 168 -4.42 7.44 20.44
C GLY A 168 -3.94 6.66 19.22
N LEU A 169 -4.25 5.36 19.21
CA LEU A 169 -3.83 4.43 18.17
C LEU A 169 -4.94 4.20 17.12
N LYS A 170 -4.56 4.04 15.85
CA LYS A 170 -5.41 3.47 14.80
C LYS A 170 -4.83 2.12 14.34
N ASP A 171 -5.55 1.03 14.56
CA ASP A 171 -5.25 -0.30 14.00
C ASP A 171 -6.26 -0.61 12.87
N VAL A 172 -5.76 -1.02 11.70
CA VAL A 172 -6.58 -1.37 10.54
C VAL A 172 -6.09 -2.71 10.01
N ARG A 173 -6.97 -3.72 10.05
CA ARG A 173 -6.69 -5.06 9.54
C ARG A 173 -7.67 -5.41 8.44
N VAL A 174 -7.13 -5.74 7.27
CA VAL A 174 -7.91 -6.11 6.08
C VAL A 174 -7.52 -7.53 5.70
N GLY A 175 -8.48 -8.44 5.68
CA GLY A 175 -8.23 -9.86 5.41
C GLY A 175 -8.02 -10.22 3.94
N ALA A 176 -8.24 -9.26 3.03
CA ALA A 176 -8.13 -9.41 1.59
C ALA A 176 -7.54 -8.12 0.97
N GLU A 177 -8.10 -7.64 -0.13
CA GLU A 177 -7.60 -6.47 -0.87
C GLU A 177 -7.92 -5.13 -0.16
N TYR A 178 -6.98 -4.19 -0.21
CA TYR A 178 -7.14 -2.81 0.27
C TYR A 178 -6.85 -1.81 -0.86
N LEU A 179 -7.89 -1.36 -1.56
CA LEU A 179 -7.79 -0.41 -2.66
C LEU A 179 -7.98 1.03 -2.18
N THR A 180 -7.07 1.93 -2.60
CA THR A 180 -7.20 3.37 -2.39
C THR A 180 -7.09 4.10 -3.72
N ASN A 181 -8.13 4.85 -4.10
CA ASN A 181 -8.10 5.72 -5.27
C ASN A 181 -8.22 7.18 -4.84
N VAL A 182 -7.32 8.03 -5.32
CA VAL A 182 -7.26 9.46 -4.96
C VAL A 182 -7.15 10.27 -6.25
N ALA A 183 -8.16 11.11 -6.52
CA ALA A 183 -8.27 11.82 -7.79
C ALA A 183 -7.30 13.01 -7.94
N LEU A 184 -6.89 13.62 -6.82
CA LEU A 184 -6.09 14.85 -6.80
C LEU A 184 -4.71 14.60 -6.20
N SER A 185 -4.58 14.67 -4.86
CA SER A 185 -3.31 14.52 -4.15
C SER A 185 -3.44 13.61 -2.93
N LYS A 186 -2.37 12.88 -2.63
CA LYS A 186 -2.23 12.05 -1.42
C LYS A 186 -0.94 12.42 -0.72
N ASP A 187 -1.05 13.08 0.42
CA ASP A 187 0.08 13.42 1.28
C ASP A 187 0.18 12.41 2.44
N THR A 188 1.40 12.10 2.86
CA THR A 188 1.66 11.22 4.00
C THR A 188 2.82 11.80 4.80
N ILE A 189 2.53 12.22 6.02
CA ILE A 189 3.51 12.80 6.94
C ILE A 189 3.64 11.85 8.12
N VAL A 190 4.87 11.43 8.42
CA VAL A 190 5.18 10.48 9.50
C VAL A 190 6.25 11.11 10.38
N GLY A 191 5.97 11.23 11.68
CA GLY A 191 6.86 11.95 12.61
C GLY A 191 8.08 11.15 13.09
N LEU A 192 8.04 9.81 13.02
CA LEU A 192 9.11 8.94 13.50
C LEU A 192 9.60 7.95 12.44
N SER A 193 8.83 6.89 12.14
CA SER A 193 9.26 5.81 11.25
C SER A 193 8.16 5.36 10.31
N HIS A 194 8.52 5.15 9.04
CA HIS A 194 7.65 4.56 8.03
C HIS A 194 8.31 3.27 7.49
N THR A 195 7.70 2.11 7.76
CA THR A 195 8.21 0.81 7.33
C THR A 195 7.20 0.16 6.39
N LEU A 196 7.66 -0.28 5.22
CA LEU A 196 6.86 -0.96 4.22
C LEU A 196 7.40 -2.38 4.03
N ASN A 197 6.61 -3.38 4.43
CA ASN A 197 6.91 -4.80 4.19
C ASN A 197 5.99 -5.32 3.09
N VAL A 198 6.56 -5.87 2.03
CA VAL A 198 5.82 -6.41 0.87
C VAL A 198 6.23 -7.86 0.67
N GLY A 199 5.26 -8.77 0.70
CA GLY A 199 5.52 -10.21 0.65
C GLY A 199 5.87 -10.77 -0.74
N GLU A 200 5.45 -10.07 -1.81
CA GLU A 200 5.66 -10.55 -3.19
C GLU A 200 6.32 -9.48 -4.08
N SER A 201 5.57 -8.45 -4.51
CA SER A 201 6.09 -7.45 -5.45
C SER A 201 5.65 -6.03 -5.13
N ASN A 202 6.55 -5.06 -5.34
CA ASN A 202 6.29 -3.64 -5.23
C ASN A 202 6.59 -2.95 -6.56
N LYS A 203 5.59 -2.32 -7.18
CA LYS A 203 5.69 -1.68 -8.49
C LYS A 203 5.33 -0.20 -8.41
N LEU A 204 6.33 0.65 -8.59
CA LEU A 204 6.16 2.11 -8.69
C LEU A 204 6.14 2.54 -10.16
N ARG A 205 5.16 3.34 -10.56
CA ARG A 205 5.10 4.02 -11.87
C ARG A 205 4.83 5.48 -11.64
N VAL A 206 5.71 6.34 -12.15
CA VAL A 206 5.60 7.80 -12.06
C VAL A 206 5.57 8.34 -13.48
N ALA A 207 4.54 9.11 -13.82
CA ALA A 207 4.30 9.56 -15.19
C ALA A 207 5.16 10.76 -15.61
N LYS A 208 5.62 11.55 -14.64
CA LYS A 208 6.44 12.75 -14.84
C LYS A 208 7.73 12.61 -14.03
N ASP A 209 7.77 13.27 -12.88
CA ASP A 209 9.00 13.45 -12.11
C ASP A 209 8.94 12.71 -10.77
N SER A 210 10.08 12.15 -10.37
CA SER A 210 10.30 11.57 -9.05
C SER A 210 11.52 12.22 -8.44
N SER A 211 11.42 12.69 -7.20
CA SER A 211 12.53 13.22 -6.42
C SER A 211 12.61 12.51 -5.08
N GLU A 212 13.84 12.33 -4.59
CA GLU A 212 14.11 11.68 -3.32
C GLU A 212 15.23 12.45 -2.63
N SER A 213 15.03 12.82 -1.37
CA SER A 213 16.04 13.49 -0.54
C SER A 213 16.17 12.72 0.75
N ILE A 214 17.39 12.33 1.09
CA ILE A 214 17.72 11.57 2.29
C ILE A 214 18.73 12.41 3.06
N GLY A 215 18.37 12.84 4.26
CA GLY A 215 19.26 13.65 5.11
C GLY A 215 20.37 12.85 5.80
N GLY A 216 20.23 11.51 5.83
CA GLY A 216 21.24 10.58 6.32
C GLY A 216 21.62 9.55 5.26
N ASP A 217 21.90 8.32 5.68
CA ASP A 217 22.41 7.29 4.77
C ASP A 217 21.30 6.59 3.96
N LYS A 218 21.62 6.25 2.71
CA LYS A 218 20.80 5.36 1.87
C LYS A 218 21.54 4.05 1.61
N ARG A 219 20.99 2.94 2.11
CA ARG A 219 21.47 1.58 1.81
C ARG A 219 20.50 0.89 0.85
N VAL A 220 21.04 0.31 -0.22
CA VAL A 220 20.29 -0.50 -1.19
C VAL A 220 20.91 -1.89 -1.23
N GLU A 221 20.11 -2.91 -0.95
CA GLU A 221 20.52 -4.32 -1.01
C GLU A 221 19.57 -5.08 -1.94
N VAL A 222 20.15 -5.78 -2.91
CA VAL A 222 19.40 -6.52 -3.93
C VAL A 222 19.97 -7.93 -4.00
N GLY A 223 19.18 -8.91 -3.57
CA GLY A 223 19.60 -10.32 -3.62
C GLY A 223 19.62 -10.92 -5.04
N GLY A 224 18.96 -10.26 -6.00
CA GLY A 224 18.92 -10.65 -7.41
C GLY A 224 19.64 -9.64 -8.32
N LYS A 225 19.15 -9.51 -9.55
CA LYS A 225 19.70 -8.58 -10.55
C LYS A 225 19.25 -7.14 -10.27
N PHE A 226 20.20 -6.21 -10.19
CA PHE A 226 19.94 -4.77 -10.28
C PHE A 226 20.16 -4.28 -11.71
N GLN A 227 19.15 -3.66 -12.31
CA GLN A 227 19.23 -3.13 -13.68
C GLN A 227 18.67 -1.71 -13.73
N THR A 228 19.41 -0.83 -14.41
CA THR A 228 19.01 0.55 -14.66
C THR A 228 19.01 0.80 -16.17
N HIS A 229 17.97 1.47 -16.67
CA HIS A 229 17.89 1.93 -18.06
C HIS A 229 17.57 3.42 -18.06
N ILE A 230 18.40 4.21 -18.73
CA ILE A 230 18.31 5.68 -18.77
C ILE A 230 18.32 6.07 -20.24
N GLU A 231 17.22 6.68 -20.72
CA GLU A 231 17.06 7.01 -22.13
C GLU A 231 17.89 8.22 -22.58
N ARG A 232 18.18 9.15 -21.65
CA ARG A 232 18.87 10.41 -21.95
C ARG A 232 20.30 10.43 -21.45
N TYR A 233 20.52 10.83 -20.19
CA TYR A 233 21.86 10.95 -19.61
C TYR A 233 21.81 10.68 -18.10
N LYS A 234 22.95 10.25 -17.54
CA LYS A 234 23.18 10.06 -16.10
C LYS A 234 24.27 11.04 -15.65
N ILE A 235 24.06 11.70 -14.52
CA ILE A 235 25.10 12.44 -13.79
C ILE A 235 25.14 11.85 -12.39
N GLU A 236 26.35 11.58 -11.90
CA GLU A 236 26.61 11.08 -10.56
C GLU A 236 27.76 11.91 -9.99
N THR A 237 27.48 12.60 -8.89
CA THR A 237 28.45 13.45 -8.19
C THR A 237 28.64 12.87 -6.80
N ILE A 238 29.90 12.66 -6.44
CA ILE A 238 30.32 12.11 -5.15
C ILE A 238 31.35 13.09 -4.61
N ASP A 239 30.99 13.81 -3.54
CA ASP A 239 31.82 14.89 -2.98
C ASP A 239 33.03 14.38 -2.22
N ASP A 240 32.99 13.12 -1.80
CA ASP A 240 34.07 12.44 -1.09
C ASP A 240 34.48 11.16 -1.85
N ASN A 241 34.48 9.99 -1.19
CA ASN A 241 35.06 8.80 -1.76
C ASN A 241 34.05 7.93 -2.54
N ALA A 242 34.50 7.42 -3.70
CA ALA A 242 33.80 6.40 -4.47
C ALA A 242 34.62 5.11 -4.51
N THR A 243 33.98 3.96 -4.24
CA THR A 243 34.63 2.65 -4.35
C THR A 243 33.70 1.68 -5.06
N GLN A 244 34.20 1.05 -6.12
CA GLN A 244 33.49 0.01 -6.86
C GLN A 244 34.29 -1.28 -6.82
N ILE A 245 33.68 -2.34 -6.28
CA ILE A 245 34.28 -3.68 -6.21
C ILE A 245 33.43 -4.61 -7.06
N VAL A 246 34.01 -5.13 -8.13
CA VAL A 246 33.38 -6.12 -9.02
C VAL A 246 34.17 -7.42 -8.90
N GLN A 247 33.58 -8.42 -8.24
CA GLN A 247 34.22 -9.74 -8.07
C GLN A 247 34.24 -10.55 -9.38
N GLY A 248 33.27 -10.29 -10.25
CA GLY A 248 33.16 -10.92 -11.56
C GLY A 248 33.77 -10.05 -12.66
N TYR A 249 33.06 -9.98 -13.78
CA TYR A 249 33.48 -9.21 -14.96
C TYR A 249 32.92 -7.79 -14.94
N ASN A 250 33.77 -6.80 -15.20
CA ASN A 250 33.38 -5.41 -15.41
C ASN A 250 33.58 -5.02 -16.89
N ASN A 251 32.53 -4.60 -17.57
CA ASN A 251 32.59 -4.13 -18.96
C ASN A 251 32.19 -2.67 -19.04
N ILE A 252 33.06 -1.85 -19.61
CA ILE A 252 32.76 -0.44 -19.92
C ILE A 252 32.81 -0.31 -21.44
N GLN A 253 31.67 0.00 -22.04
CA GLN A 253 31.54 0.17 -23.48
C GLN A 253 30.91 1.54 -23.78
N THR A 254 31.60 2.33 -24.58
CA THR A 254 31.14 3.62 -25.10
C THR A 254 31.12 3.57 -26.63
N ASN A 255 30.09 4.16 -27.25
CA ASN A 255 30.02 4.24 -28.73
C ASN A 255 30.78 5.45 -29.29
N LYS A 256 31.06 6.43 -28.43
CA LYS A 256 31.86 7.62 -28.71
C LYS A 256 33.02 7.64 -27.70
N ASP A 257 33.33 8.79 -27.18
CA ASP A 257 34.49 9.02 -26.34
C ASP A 257 34.32 8.42 -24.94
N LEU A 258 35.45 7.97 -24.38
CA LEU A 258 35.63 7.67 -22.97
C LEU A 258 36.78 8.54 -22.48
N GLN A 259 36.51 9.39 -21.49
CA GLN A 259 37.52 10.25 -20.87
C GLN A 259 37.70 9.85 -19.40
N ILE A 260 38.96 9.74 -18.98
CA ILE A 260 39.37 9.56 -17.59
C ILE A 260 40.32 10.70 -17.27
N ASP A 261 39.93 11.57 -16.35
CA ASP A 261 40.70 12.73 -15.93
C ASP A 261 40.92 12.69 -14.43
N THR A 262 42.18 12.78 -14.00
CA THR A 262 42.60 12.63 -12.61
C THR A 262 43.73 13.61 -12.32
N GLN A 263 43.67 14.30 -11.19
CA GLN A 263 44.78 15.17 -10.73
C GLN A 263 45.89 14.39 -10.02
N GLY A 264 45.56 13.24 -9.43
CA GLY A 264 46.48 12.36 -8.70
C GLY A 264 46.96 11.18 -9.54
N GLU A 265 47.45 10.15 -8.85
CA GLU A 265 47.89 8.90 -9.48
C GLU A 265 46.70 8.15 -10.12
N THR A 266 46.92 7.67 -11.35
CA THR A 266 46.10 6.63 -11.96
C THR A 266 46.92 5.34 -12.03
N LEU A 267 46.48 4.29 -11.32
CA LEU A 267 47.12 2.98 -11.30
C LEU A 267 46.32 1.96 -12.12
N ILE A 268 46.99 1.31 -13.08
CA ILE A 268 46.45 0.15 -13.81
C ILE A 268 47.35 -1.05 -13.50
N LYS A 269 46.79 -2.06 -12.82
CA LYS A 269 47.51 -3.29 -12.46
C LYS A 269 46.74 -4.51 -12.95
N SER A 270 47.41 -5.35 -13.74
CA SER A 270 46.88 -6.64 -14.22
C SER A 270 47.89 -7.74 -13.92
N GLN A 271 47.42 -8.91 -13.48
CA GLN A 271 48.27 -10.09 -13.27
C GLN A 271 48.57 -10.86 -14.56
N ASN A 272 47.77 -10.62 -15.61
CA ASN A 272 47.94 -11.28 -16.90
C ASN A 272 48.43 -10.23 -17.91
N ASN A 273 47.50 -9.66 -18.67
CA ASN A 273 47.77 -8.81 -19.82
C ASN A 273 47.05 -7.47 -19.69
N ILE A 274 47.64 -6.46 -20.34
CA ILE A 274 46.99 -5.20 -20.68
C ILE A 274 47.08 -5.08 -22.20
N HIS A 275 45.94 -5.06 -22.89
CA HIS A 275 45.88 -4.86 -24.33
C HIS A 275 45.40 -3.45 -24.66
N VAL A 276 46.15 -2.76 -25.52
CA VAL A 276 45.78 -1.45 -26.07
C VAL A 276 45.78 -1.58 -27.58
N HIS A 277 44.63 -1.36 -28.20
CA HIS A 277 44.46 -1.41 -29.65
C HIS A 277 43.68 -0.20 -30.14
N THR A 278 44.13 0.36 -31.25
CA THR A 278 43.53 1.50 -31.93
C THR A 278 43.86 1.39 -33.42
N SER A 279 42.97 1.88 -34.27
CA SER A 279 43.18 1.92 -35.71
C SER A 279 44.01 3.12 -36.17
N GLN A 280 44.17 4.14 -35.32
CA GLN A 280 44.83 5.40 -35.66
C GLN A 280 46.15 5.57 -34.91
N SER A 281 46.12 5.94 -33.63
CA SER A 281 47.32 6.26 -32.86
C SER A 281 47.17 5.98 -31.37
N VAL A 282 48.29 5.62 -30.74
CA VAL A 282 48.49 5.61 -29.29
C VAL A 282 49.57 6.66 -28.98
N SER A 283 49.36 7.48 -27.95
CA SER A 283 50.31 8.50 -27.51
C SER A 283 50.49 8.44 -26.00
N ILE A 284 51.73 8.58 -25.53
CA ILE A 284 52.10 8.69 -24.12
C ILE A 284 52.99 9.93 -23.99
N ASN A 285 52.56 10.88 -23.17
CA ASN A 285 53.31 12.11 -22.91
C ASN A 285 53.54 12.26 -21.40
N ALA A 286 54.79 12.47 -21.00
CA ALA A 286 55.16 12.72 -19.62
C ALA A 286 56.20 13.84 -19.58
N GLU A 287 56.01 14.81 -18.68
CA GLU A 287 56.87 16.00 -18.61
C GLU A 287 58.25 15.71 -18.01
N VAL A 288 58.33 14.71 -17.13
CA VAL A 288 59.56 14.40 -16.38
C VAL A 288 60.21 13.12 -16.87
N ASN A 289 59.49 12.00 -16.86
CA ASN A 289 60.03 10.70 -17.27
C ASN A 289 58.95 9.76 -17.83
N SER A 290 59.38 8.89 -18.75
CA SER A 290 58.63 7.72 -19.21
C SER A 290 59.57 6.52 -19.15
N THR A 291 59.15 5.43 -18.51
CA THR A 291 59.97 4.21 -18.34
C THR A 291 59.21 2.99 -18.86
N LEU A 292 59.91 2.14 -19.63
CA LEU A 292 59.43 0.83 -20.05
C LEU A 292 60.38 -0.22 -19.46
N LEU A 293 59.87 -1.08 -18.60
CA LEU A 293 60.64 -2.12 -17.94
C LEU A 293 59.94 -3.47 -18.10
N SER A 294 60.65 -4.42 -18.69
CA SER A 294 60.25 -5.82 -18.84
C SER A 294 61.47 -6.69 -19.11
N ASP A 295 61.33 -8.01 -19.02
CA ASP A 295 62.40 -8.95 -19.38
C ASP A 295 62.80 -8.80 -20.86
N THR A 296 61.81 -8.57 -21.74
CA THR A 296 62.01 -8.35 -23.17
C THR A 296 61.12 -7.21 -23.67
N ILE A 297 61.70 -6.30 -24.46
CA ILE A 297 60.98 -5.24 -25.18
C ILE A 297 61.14 -5.48 -26.69
N HIS A 298 60.03 -5.62 -27.40
CA HIS A 298 60.01 -5.70 -28.87
C HIS A 298 59.49 -4.39 -29.47
N ALA A 299 60.30 -3.72 -30.26
CA ALA A 299 59.89 -2.58 -31.08
C ALA A 299 59.91 -2.98 -32.56
N ILE A 300 58.73 -3.08 -33.17
CA ILE A 300 58.58 -3.46 -34.58
C ILE A 300 57.77 -2.38 -35.28
N ALA A 301 58.37 -1.73 -36.27
CA ALA A 301 57.69 -0.78 -37.15
C ALA A 301 57.67 -1.33 -38.59
N LYS A 302 56.55 -1.13 -39.30
CA LYS A 302 56.52 -1.36 -40.76
C LYS A 302 57.21 -0.23 -41.54
N GLY A 303 57.17 0.97 -40.98
CA GLY A 303 57.94 2.13 -41.44
C GLY A 303 59.12 2.37 -40.49
N ASP A 304 59.30 3.63 -40.10
CA ASP A 304 60.46 4.07 -39.35
C ASP A 304 60.29 4.00 -37.82
N ILE A 305 61.43 3.91 -37.12
CA ILE A 305 61.54 4.13 -35.67
C ILE A 305 62.36 5.40 -35.47
N TYR A 306 61.78 6.40 -34.79
CA TYR A 306 62.46 7.65 -34.46
C TYR A 306 62.87 7.68 -32.99
N ASN A 307 64.15 7.91 -32.73
CA ASN A 307 64.68 8.21 -31.41
C ASN A 307 65.36 9.58 -31.47
N GLN A 308 64.86 10.54 -30.71
CA GLN A 308 65.40 11.91 -30.69
C GLN A 308 65.55 12.38 -29.25
N ALA A 309 66.70 12.97 -28.94
CA ALA A 309 66.99 13.57 -27.65
C ALA A 309 67.84 14.83 -27.83
N GLN A 310 67.70 15.79 -26.93
CA GLN A 310 68.51 17.02 -26.94
C GLN A 310 69.91 16.82 -26.35
N ASN A 311 70.06 15.86 -25.42
CA ASN A 311 71.31 15.63 -24.72
C ASN A 311 72.06 14.40 -25.28
N GLN A 312 71.48 13.22 -25.10
CA GLN A 312 72.10 11.97 -25.57
C GLN A 312 71.07 10.86 -25.80
N ILE A 313 71.43 9.91 -26.66
CA ILE A 313 70.77 8.61 -26.81
C ILE A 313 71.80 7.54 -26.42
N LEU A 314 71.44 6.65 -25.49
CA LEU A 314 72.31 5.60 -24.97
C LEU A 314 71.69 4.22 -25.23
N HIS A 315 72.46 3.34 -25.87
CA HIS A 315 72.19 1.90 -25.94
C HIS A 315 73.25 1.18 -25.12
N GLN A 316 72.85 0.51 -24.03
CA GLN A 316 73.77 -0.10 -23.05
C GLN A 316 73.49 -1.59 -22.87
N VAL A 317 74.54 -2.41 -22.83
CA VAL A 317 74.51 -3.84 -22.48
C VAL A 317 75.71 -4.15 -21.57
N GLY A 318 75.47 -4.33 -20.27
CA GLY A 318 76.57 -4.48 -19.30
C GLY A 318 77.52 -3.28 -19.38
N ASP A 319 78.80 -3.51 -19.67
CA ASP A 319 79.81 -2.45 -19.89
C ASP A 319 79.91 -1.95 -21.34
N THR A 320 79.23 -2.60 -22.29
CA THR A 320 79.24 -2.24 -23.72
C THR A 320 78.18 -1.18 -24.01
N SER A 321 78.55 -0.12 -24.75
CA SER A 321 77.66 1.02 -25.00
C SER A 321 77.81 1.63 -26.40
N ILE A 322 76.71 2.15 -26.95
CA ILE A 322 76.70 3.13 -28.04
C ILE A 322 76.01 4.39 -27.51
N THR A 323 76.73 5.51 -27.49
CA THR A 323 76.22 6.81 -27.04
C THR A 323 76.28 7.81 -28.19
N ALA A 324 75.13 8.31 -28.63
CA ALA A 324 75.05 9.45 -29.55
C ALA A 324 74.81 10.74 -28.75
N LYS A 325 75.60 11.77 -29.03
CA LYS A 325 75.48 13.13 -28.50
C LYS A 325 75.29 14.13 -29.64
N GLY A 326 75.12 15.41 -29.32
CA GLY A 326 74.91 16.46 -30.32
C GLY A 326 76.09 16.68 -31.29
N ASP A 327 77.31 16.31 -30.90
CA ASP A 327 78.55 16.58 -31.65
C ASP A 327 79.40 15.33 -31.94
N CYS A 328 79.05 14.18 -31.37
CA CYS A 328 79.84 12.95 -31.50
C CYS A 328 79.02 11.67 -31.28
N VAL A 329 79.58 10.55 -31.75
CA VAL A 329 79.12 9.19 -31.44
C VAL A 329 80.27 8.42 -30.78
N ILE A 330 79.99 7.77 -29.66
CA ILE A 330 80.96 7.01 -28.87
C ILE A 330 80.51 5.56 -28.78
N ILE A 331 81.38 4.62 -29.15
CA ILE A 331 81.16 3.17 -29.04
C ILE A 331 82.20 2.60 -28.07
N LYS A 332 81.75 1.89 -27.03
CA LYS A 332 82.61 1.23 -26.05
C LYS A 332 82.31 -0.25 -26.00
N ALA A 333 83.33 -1.10 -26.12
CA ALA A 333 83.19 -2.55 -26.00
C ALA A 333 84.55 -3.17 -25.63
N GLY A 334 84.56 -4.10 -24.67
CA GLY A 334 85.76 -4.90 -24.35
C GLY A 334 87.02 -4.11 -24.01
N GLY A 335 86.89 -2.92 -23.40
CA GLY A 335 88.01 -2.02 -23.07
C GLY A 335 88.44 -1.07 -24.19
N VAL A 336 87.85 -1.18 -25.39
CA VAL A 336 88.10 -0.27 -26.54
C VAL A 336 87.05 0.84 -26.56
N GLU A 337 87.48 2.07 -26.87
CA GLU A 337 86.60 3.23 -27.10
C GLU A 337 86.84 3.79 -28.52
N VAL A 338 85.78 3.86 -29.31
CA VAL A 338 85.76 4.51 -30.63
C VAL A 338 84.95 5.80 -30.52
N VAL A 339 85.51 6.91 -30.97
CA VAL A 339 84.84 8.22 -31.00
C VAL A 339 84.82 8.73 -32.44
N ILE A 340 83.64 9.11 -32.91
CA ILE A 340 83.43 9.79 -34.20
C ILE A 340 82.93 11.20 -33.90
N ASP A 341 83.70 12.21 -34.28
CA ASP A 341 83.36 13.64 -34.09
C ASP A 341 83.73 14.46 -35.34
N SER A 342 83.65 15.79 -35.23
CA SER A 342 84.01 16.71 -36.33
C SER A 342 85.48 16.66 -36.76
N LYS A 343 86.35 16.04 -35.97
CA LYS A 343 87.79 15.84 -36.26
C LYS A 343 88.08 14.49 -36.91
N GLY A 344 87.09 13.58 -36.98
CA GLY A 344 87.20 12.27 -37.61
C GLY A 344 86.96 11.12 -36.63
N LEU A 345 87.64 9.99 -36.87
CA LEU A 345 87.51 8.75 -36.11
C LEU A 345 88.75 8.53 -35.23
N VAL A 346 88.55 8.34 -33.92
CA VAL A 346 89.61 8.06 -32.94
C VAL A 346 89.32 6.73 -32.23
N VAL A 347 90.31 5.83 -32.21
CA VAL A 347 90.25 4.55 -31.46
C VAL A 347 91.24 4.59 -30.30
N LYS A 348 90.78 4.29 -29.09
CA LYS A 348 91.60 4.22 -27.87
C LYS A 348 91.56 2.80 -27.31
N GLY A 349 92.72 2.29 -26.91
CA GLY A 349 92.85 0.96 -26.29
C GLY A 349 92.81 -0.23 -27.27
N GLY A 350 92.81 0.02 -28.58
CA GLY A 350 92.79 -1.01 -29.63
C GLY A 350 93.57 -0.61 -30.89
N GLU A 351 93.64 -1.51 -31.87
CA GLU A 351 94.28 -1.29 -33.17
C GLU A 351 93.25 -0.88 -34.24
N VAL A 352 93.60 0.07 -35.11
CA VAL A 352 92.85 0.34 -36.35
C VAL A 352 93.48 -0.46 -37.48
N LYS A 353 92.75 -1.43 -38.02
CA LYS A 353 93.16 -2.17 -39.22
C LYS A 353 92.31 -1.69 -40.39
N ALA A 354 92.94 -1.11 -41.40
CA ALA A 354 92.30 -0.82 -42.69
C ALA A 354 92.53 -2.05 -43.59
N GLU A 355 91.46 -2.78 -43.90
CA GLU A 355 91.46 -3.86 -44.89
C GLU A 355 91.04 -3.35 -46.27
#